data_AF-A0A7S1J9J9-F1
#
_entry.id   AF-A0A7S1J9J9-F1
#
_cell.length_a   1.000
_cell.length_b   1.000
_cell.length_c   1.000
_cell.angle_alpha   90.00
_cell.angle_beta   90.00
_cell.angle_gamma   90.00
#
_symmetry.space_group_name_H-M   'P 1'
#
loop_
_entity.id
_entity.type
_entity.pdbx_description
1 polymer ?
#
loop_
_entity_poly.entity_id
_entity_poly.type
_entity_poly.pdbx_seq_one_letter_code
_entity_poly.pdbx_strand_id
1 'polypeptide(L)'
;GVLDGADLNLTVEKMAAVALQVHNQFERLVHYQVDKASSRGIYVAECKRLELEPDDQVLRKLTMIPGEYTMESLNLPELGLTTLEPLFDVIMINKRLKRVFLKKNKIPSRDVETLANLLCLHGAVESLDLSDNPPCDEAAVFALYRLLCRRPNITSAKFNNLVPLSVKARLMIQVQANFYQRVVSFEEYQILQKTFNAIDTDRSGTLSIQELVDWYERVSPEEAGQILYPRQEENKNSSSSHAAALRTLRMVSELKSTAEMDLQMSSKDVTMHELLTYLYPRIPPTVISRFEEKYSMQLNHEEPVKLSVEDIESLFKEFDVDGDGHLTMEELENGLQRTGKAEVWERHKDTFLAYDIDGDGSFNLEELIMM
;
A
#
# COMPACT_ATOMS: atom_id res chain seq x y z
N GLY A 1 1.47 12.45 29.98
CA GLY A 1 0.59 13.46 30.62
C GLY A 1 -0.82 13.35 30.07
N VAL A 2 -1.85 13.78 30.81
CA VAL A 2 -3.24 13.83 30.34
C VAL A 2 -3.29 14.74 29.11
N LEU A 3 -3.73 14.21 27.95
CA LEU A 3 -4.01 15.03 26.76
C LEU A 3 -4.93 16.16 27.20
N ASP A 4 -4.46 17.40 27.09
CA ASP A 4 -5.18 18.56 27.57
C ASP A 4 -6.51 18.66 26.81
N GLY A 5 -7.59 19.08 27.47
CA GLY A 5 -8.93 19.13 26.87
C GLY A 5 -9.02 20.05 25.65
N ALA A 6 -8.00 20.88 25.42
CA ALA A 6 -7.83 21.70 24.23
C ALA A 6 -7.45 20.89 22.97
N ASP A 7 -6.59 19.87 23.08
CA ASP A 7 -6.12 19.08 21.92
C ASP A 7 -7.18 18.10 21.42
N LEU A 8 -7.97 17.52 22.34
CA LEU A 8 -9.15 16.72 21.95
C LEU A 8 -10.21 17.59 21.26
N ASN A 9 -10.47 18.79 21.77
CA ASN A 9 -11.43 19.70 21.12
C ASN A 9 -10.95 20.16 19.74
N LEU A 10 -9.64 20.45 19.59
CA LEU A 10 -9.04 20.81 18.30
C LEU A 10 -9.14 19.65 17.30
N THR A 11 -8.96 18.41 17.76
CA THR A 11 -9.08 17.20 16.94
C THR A 11 -10.53 16.95 16.51
N VAL A 12 -11.49 17.07 17.43
CA VAL A 12 -12.93 16.95 17.13
C VAL A 12 -13.38 18.03 16.15
N GLU A 13 -12.92 19.27 16.31
CA GLU A 13 -13.23 20.37 15.38
C GLU A 13 -12.65 20.11 13.98
N LYS A 14 -11.40 19.64 13.89
CA LYS A 14 -10.78 19.24 12.61
C LYS A 14 -11.55 18.10 11.95
N MET A 15 -11.93 17.06 12.70
CA MET A 15 -12.72 15.94 12.18
C MET A 15 -14.11 16.38 11.72
N ALA A 16 -14.77 17.25 12.48
CA ALA A 16 -16.07 17.82 12.11
C ALA A 16 -15.97 18.69 10.86
N ALA A 17 -14.92 19.49 10.72
CA ALA A 17 -14.66 20.30 9.53
C ALA A 17 -14.44 19.43 8.28
N VAL A 18 -13.66 18.35 8.40
CA VAL A 18 -13.47 17.37 7.31
C VAL A 18 -14.79 16.66 6.96
N ALA A 19 -15.56 16.24 7.97
CA ALA A 19 -16.86 15.59 7.75
C ALA A 19 -17.85 16.53 7.04
N LEU A 20 -17.90 17.80 7.44
CA LEU A 20 -18.73 18.82 6.80
C LEU A 20 -18.27 19.11 5.37
N GLN A 21 -16.95 19.19 5.13
CA GLN A 21 -16.39 19.37 3.78
C GLN A 21 -16.79 18.21 2.86
N VAL A 22 -16.65 16.97 3.33
CA VAL A 22 -17.05 15.75 2.59
C VAL A 22 -18.56 15.74 2.35
N HIS A 23 -19.36 16.09 3.36
CA HIS A 23 -20.82 16.17 3.23
C HIS A 23 -21.24 17.20 2.17
N ASN A 24 -20.74 18.43 2.27
CA ASN A 24 -21.01 19.50 1.31
C ASN A 24 -20.57 19.11 -0.11
N GLN A 25 -19.43 18.42 -0.24
CA GLN A 25 -18.99 17.90 -1.53
C GLN A 25 -19.93 16.84 -2.09
N PHE A 26 -20.42 15.93 -1.24
CA PHE A 26 -21.37 14.91 -1.66
C PHE A 26 -22.67 15.53 -2.16
N GLU A 27 -23.21 16.53 -1.46
CA GLU A 27 -24.39 17.27 -1.90
C GLU A 27 -24.17 17.93 -3.27
N ARG A 28 -23.02 18.60 -3.48
CA ARG A 28 -22.67 19.19 -4.77
C ARG A 28 -22.63 18.14 -5.89
N LEU A 29 -22.01 16.99 -5.65
CA LEU A 29 -21.95 15.90 -6.62
C LEU A 29 -23.34 15.38 -6.99
N VAL A 30 -24.27 15.28 -6.04
CA VAL A 30 -25.66 14.91 -6.29
C VAL A 30 -26.34 15.96 -7.18
N HIS A 31 -26.19 17.25 -6.86
CA HIS A 31 -26.72 18.33 -7.69
C HIS A 31 -26.20 18.28 -9.13
N TYR A 32 -24.89 18.11 -9.31
CA TYR A 32 -24.28 18.01 -10.64
C TYR A 32 -24.81 16.82 -11.45
N GLN A 33 -25.08 15.69 -10.80
CA GLN A 33 -25.67 14.53 -11.46
C GLN A 33 -27.13 14.76 -11.87
N VAL A 34 -27.93 15.37 -10.99
CA VAL A 34 -29.34 15.70 -11.27
C VAL A 34 -29.46 16.68 -12.43
N ASP A 35 -28.63 17.72 -12.43
CA ASP A 35 -28.60 18.75 -13.47
C ASP A 35 -27.91 18.28 -14.76
N LYS A 36 -27.39 17.05 -14.77
CA LYS A 36 -26.55 16.50 -15.85
C LYS A 36 -25.42 17.44 -16.23
N ALA A 37 -24.78 18.08 -15.26
CA ALA A 37 -23.66 18.98 -15.51
C ALA A 37 -22.53 18.23 -16.23
N SER A 38 -21.94 18.85 -17.25
CA SER A 38 -20.73 18.30 -17.90
C SER A 38 -19.51 18.50 -17.02
N SER A 39 -18.44 17.71 -17.21
CA SER A 39 -17.18 17.90 -16.45
C SER A 39 -16.64 19.33 -16.58
N ARG A 40 -16.77 19.94 -17.77
CA ARG A 40 -16.41 21.35 -17.99
C ARG A 40 -17.35 22.30 -17.24
N GLY A 41 -18.65 22.03 -17.24
CA GLY A 41 -19.63 22.83 -16.51
C GLY A 41 -19.38 22.83 -15.00
N ILE A 42 -19.03 21.67 -14.43
CA ILE A 42 -18.67 21.52 -13.02
C ILE A 42 -17.44 22.36 -12.69
N TYR A 43 -16.36 22.25 -13.48
CA TYR A 43 -15.15 23.04 -13.28
C TYR A 43 -15.43 24.55 -13.31
N VAL A 44 -16.22 25.02 -14.29
CA VAL A 44 -16.60 26.44 -14.40
C VAL A 44 -17.45 26.89 -13.21
N ALA A 45 -18.38 26.06 -12.75
CA ALA A 45 -19.21 26.35 -11.59
C ALA A 45 -18.37 26.46 -10.31
N GLU A 46 -17.42 25.55 -10.11
CA GLU A 46 -16.52 25.59 -8.95
C GLU A 46 -15.54 26.76 -9.02
N CYS A 47 -14.97 27.08 -10.20
CA CYS A 47 -14.18 28.30 -10.40
C CYS A 47 -14.99 29.55 -9.99
N LYS A 48 -16.24 29.66 -10.46
CA LYS A 48 -17.12 30.78 -10.09
C LYS A 48 -17.41 30.83 -8.59
N ARG A 49 -17.65 29.68 -7.96
CA ARG A 49 -17.89 29.57 -6.50
C ARG A 49 -16.68 30.04 -5.69
N LEU A 50 -15.48 29.80 -6.20
CA LEU A 50 -14.21 30.13 -5.57
C LEU A 50 -13.65 31.50 -5.99
N GLU A 51 -14.39 32.26 -6.81
CA GLU A 51 -13.96 33.55 -7.36
C GLU A 51 -12.64 33.46 -8.16
N LEU A 52 -12.47 32.35 -8.89
CA LEU A 52 -11.32 32.06 -9.75
C LEU A 52 -11.70 32.17 -11.22
N GLU A 53 -10.75 32.64 -12.03
CA GLU A 53 -10.87 32.58 -13.48
C GLU A 53 -10.55 31.15 -13.99
N PRO A 54 -11.42 30.53 -14.80
CA PRO A 54 -11.17 29.21 -15.37
C PRO A 54 -9.94 29.18 -16.29
N ASP A 55 -9.09 28.17 -16.14
CA ASP A 55 -7.94 28.00 -17.02
C ASP A 55 -8.35 27.38 -18.38
N ASP A 56 -8.00 28.05 -19.48
CA ASP A 56 -8.36 27.64 -20.83
C ASP A 56 -7.79 26.27 -21.24
N GLN A 57 -6.61 25.91 -20.74
CA GLN A 57 -5.99 24.61 -21.04
C GLN A 57 -6.69 23.50 -20.27
N VAL A 58 -7.10 23.74 -19.02
CA VAL A 58 -7.96 22.83 -18.24
C VAL A 58 -9.29 22.63 -18.96
N LEU A 59 -9.96 23.71 -19.35
CA LEU A 59 -11.24 23.69 -20.05
C LEU A 59 -11.22 22.84 -21.33
N ARG A 60 -10.10 22.83 -22.07
CA ARG A 60 -9.91 22.00 -23.28
C ARG A 60 -9.80 20.50 -23.00
N LYS A 61 -9.45 20.09 -21.77
CA LYS A 61 -9.37 18.68 -21.36
C LYS A 61 -10.70 18.12 -20.87
N LEU A 62 -11.64 18.98 -20.49
CA LEU A 62 -12.91 18.56 -19.90
C LEU A 62 -14.02 18.46 -20.95
N THR A 63 -14.79 17.38 -20.90
CA THR A 63 -15.94 17.18 -21.80
C THR A 63 -17.03 18.22 -21.54
N MET A 64 -17.67 18.68 -22.62
CA MET A 64 -18.86 19.54 -22.55
C MET A 64 -20.17 18.74 -22.58
N ILE A 65 -20.10 17.42 -22.77
CA ILE A 65 -21.30 16.58 -22.93
C ILE A 65 -22.01 16.45 -21.56
N PRO A 66 -23.26 16.91 -21.44
CA PRO A 66 -24.03 16.84 -20.19
C PRO A 66 -24.19 15.40 -19.68
N GLY A 67 -23.86 15.17 -18.41
CA GLY A 67 -24.01 13.87 -17.74
C GLY A 67 -23.03 12.79 -18.20
N GLU A 68 -22.05 13.11 -19.03
CA GLU A 68 -21.02 12.17 -19.47
C GLU A 68 -19.75 12.29 -18.61
N TYR A 69 -19.48 11.25 -17.83
CA TYR A 69 -18.32 11.14 -16.94
C TYR A 69 -17.44 9.94 -17.29
N THR A 70 -17.14 9.81 -18.59
CA THR A 70 -16.40 8.67 -19.18
C THR A 70 -14.88 8.88 -19.18
N MET A 71 -14.40 9.99 -18.62
CA MET A 71 -12.97 10.33 -18.63
C MET A 71 -12.15 9.30 -17.86
N GLU A 72 -11.20 8.67 -18.55
CA GLU A 72 -10.26 7.74 -17.92
C GLU A 72 -8.95 8.39 -17.47
N SER A 73 -8.64 9.59 -17.98
CA SER A 73 -7.39 10.28 -17.71
C SER A 73 -7.57 11.79 -17.64
N LEU A 74 -7.15 12.38 -16.54
CA LEU A 74 -6.99 13.82 -16.37
C LEU A 74 -5.49 14.13 -16.45
N ASN A 75 -5.07 14.75 -17.55
CA ASN A 75 -3.66 15.05 -17.81
C ASN A 75 -3.46 16.56 -17.99
N LEU A 76 -2.95 17.21 -16.94
CA LEU A 76 -2.76 18.65 -16.80
C LEU A 76 -1.33 18.99 -16.34
N PRO A 77 -0.29 18.65 -17.11
CA PRO A 77 1.08 18.97 -16.74
C PRO A 77 1.43 20.41 -17.10
N GLU A 78 2.34 21.03 -16.34
CA GLU A 78 3.01 22.28 -16.74
C GLU A 78 2.07 23.48 -16.97
N LEU A 79 0.92 23.51 -16.30
CA LEU A 79 -0.05 24.63 -16.41
C LEU A 79 0.20 25.74 -15.38
N GLY A 80 1.01 25.45 -14.35
CA GLY A 80 1.25 26.39 -13.25
C GLY A 80 0.08 26.53 -12.29
N LEU A 81 -0.80 25.51 -12.19
CA LEU A 81 -1.95 25.50 -11.28
C LEU A 81 -1.49 25.76 -9.85
N THR A 82 -2.04 26.79 -9.20
CA THR A 82 -1.78 27.14 -7.80
C THR A 82 -2.81 26.57 -6.84
N THR A 83 -3.87 25.95 -7.36
CA THR A 83 -4.85 25.20 -6.59
C THR A 83 -5.52 24.13 -7.45
N LEU A 84 -5.97 23.05 -6.79
CA LEU A 84 -6.80 21.99 -7.35
C LEU A 84 -8.27 22.07 -6.91
N GLU A 85 -8.64 23.02 -6.05
CA GLU A 85 -9.99 23.07 -5.47
C GLU A 85 -11.11 22.98 -6.53
N PRO A 86 -11.06 23.68 -7.69
CA PRO A 86 -12.09 23.56 -8.72
C PRO A 86 -12.15 22.20 -9.44
N LEU A 87 -11.10 21.38 -9.31
CA LEU A 87 -10.98 20.07 -9.98
C LEU A 87 -11.43 18.91 -9.08
N PHE A 88 -11.57 19.10 -7.78
CA PHE A 88 -11.92 18.02 -6.86
C PHE A 88 -13.26 17.35 -7.22
N ASP A 89 -14.29 18.13 -7.52
CA ASP A 89 -15.61 17.58 -7.87
C ASP A 89 -15.61 16.94 -9.27
N VAL A 90 -14.81 17.49 -10.20
CA VAL A 90 -14.57 16.89 -11.52
C VAL A 90 -13.90 15.52 -11.38
N ILE A 91 -12.89 15.41 -10.53
CA ILE A 91 -12.20 14.14 -10.25
C ILE A 91 -13.20 13.16 -9.62
N MET A 92 -13.94 13.60 -8.61
CA MET A 92 -14.82 12.73 -7.82
C MET A 92 -16.04 12.21 -8.59
N ILE A 93 -16.60 13.00 -9.52
CA ILE A 93 -17.75 12.57 -10.33
C ILE A 93 -17.37 11.57 -11.42
N ASN A 94 -16.13 11.62 -11.92
CA ASN A 94 -15.62 10.75 -12.97
C ASN A 94 -15.19 9.38 -12.43
N LYS A 95 -16.15 8.53 -12.05
CA LYS A 95 -15.89 7.19 -11.46
C LYS A 95 -15.06 6.22 -12.32
N ARG A 96 -14.82 6.55 -13.59
CA ARG A 96 -13.96 5.78 -14.51
C ARG A 96 -12.52 6.31 -14.60
N LEU A 97 -12.19 7.37 -13.86
CA LEU A 97 -10.89 8.02 -13.90
C LEU A 97 -9.83 7.09 -13.32
N LYS A 98 -8.93 6.62 -14.18
CA LYS A 98 -7.82 5.73 -13.83
C LYS A 98 -6.50 6.47 -13.65
N ARG A 99 -6.33 7.62 -14.31
CA ARG A 99 -5.05 8.35 -14.37
C ARG A 99 -5.24 9.83 -14.02
N VAL A 100 -4.48 10.31 -13.06
CA VAL A 100 -4.45 11.72 -12.64
C VAL A 100 -3.01 12.21 -12.72
N PHE A 101 -2.70 13.05 -13.72
CA PHE A 101 -1.36 13.59 -13.96
C PHE A 101 -1.39 15.10 -13.85
N LEU A 102 -0.75 15.60 -12.78
CA LEU A 102 -0.71 17.01 -12.38
C LEU A 102 0.75 17.48 -12.19
N LYS A 103 1.68 16.83 -12.90
CA LYS A 103 3.12 17.07 -12.84
C LYS A 103 3.47 18.53 -13.17
N LYS A 104 4.50 19.07 -12.51
CA LYS A 104 5.06 20.41 -12.79
C LYS A 104 4.03 21.53 -12.71
N ASN A 105 3.22 21.54 -11.66
CA ASN A 105 2.35 22.67 -11.32
C ASN A 105 2.89 23.37 -10.06
N LYS A 106 2.08 24.23 -9.44
CA LYS A 106 2.38 24.93 -8.20
C LYS A 106 1.41 24.52 -7.09
N ILE A 107 1.07 23.22 -7.05
CA ILE A 107 0.03 22.69 -6.16
C ILE A 107 0.53 22.75 -4.71
N PRO A 108 -0.18 23.43 -3.79
CA PRO A 108 0.22 23.53 -2.39
C PRO A 108 -0.03 22.23 -1.63
N SER A 109 0.67 22.05 -0.51
CA SER A 109 0.58 20.83 0.32
C SER A 109 -0.86 20.48 0.72
N ARG A 110 -1.64 21.48 1.15
CA ARG A 110 -3.07 21.35 1.49
C ARG A 110 -3.91 20.71 0.38
N ASP A 111 -3.61 21.03 -0.88
CA ASP A 111 -4.37 20.50 -2.03
C ASP A 111 -3.92 19.09 -2.39
N VAL A 112 -2.63 18.76 -2.17
CA VAL A 112 -2.13 17.39 -2.26
C VAL A 112 -2.78 16.51 -1.20
N GLU A 113 -2.84 16.98 0.05
CA GLU A 113 -3.51 16.30 1.16
C GLU A 113 -4.99 16.06 0.84
N THR A 114 -5.70 17.11 0.43
CA THR A 114 -7.13 17.03 0.08
C THR A 114 -7.34 16.05 -1.07
N LEU A 115 -6.54 16.15 -2.14
CA LEU A 115 -6.62 15.22 -3.27
C LEU A 115 -6.43 13.77 -2.80
N ALA A 116 -5.41 13.50 -1.98
CA ALA A 116 -5.14 12.15 -1.50
C ALA A 116 -6.30 11.58 -0.67
N ASN A 117 -6.92 12.41 0.17
CA ASN A 117 -8.09 12.06 0.96
C ASN A 117 -9.33 11.77 0.07
N LEU A 118 -9.53 12.55 -0.99
CA LEU A 118 -10.61 12.33 -1.94
C LEU A 118 -10.39 11.06 -2.78
N LEU A 119 -9.16 10.79 -3.20
CA LEU A 119 -8.82 9.57 -3.91
C LEU A 119 -9.01 8.32 -3.03
N CYS A 120 -8.87 8.46 -1.71
CA CYS A 120 -9.27 7.41 -0.77
C CYS A 120 -10.76 7.08 -0.87
N LEU A 121 -11.63 7.98 -1.33
CA LEU A 121 -13.07 7.72 -1.54
C LEU A 121 -13.40 7.34 -2.99
N HIS A 122 -12.61 7.80 -3.97
CA HIS A 122 -12.85 7.56 -5.40
C HIS A 122 -12.68 6.09 -5.81
N GLY A 123 -11.60 5.44 -5.39
CA GLY A 123 -11.37 3.99 -5.54
C GLY A 123 -10.92 3.46 -6.90
N ALA A 124 -11.12 4.20 -8.00
CA ALA A 124 -10.80 3.70 -9.36
C ALA A 124 -9.44 4.15 -9.94
N VAL A 125 -8.72 5.08 -9.28
CA VAL A 125 -7.44 5.57 -9.79
C VAL A 125 -6.37 4.48 -9.66
N GLU A 126 -5.63 4.27 -10.75
CA GLU A 126 -4.52 3.30 -10.85
C GLU A 126 -3.16 3.99 -11.00
N SER A 127 -3.14 5.22 -11.53
CA SER A 127 -1.92 6.00 -11.67
C SER A 127 -2.05 7.47 -11.29
N LEU A 128 -1.07 7.95 -10.53
CA LEU A 128 -0.98 9.31 -10.01
C LEU A 128 0.40 9.91 -10.30
N ASP A 129 0.47 11.09 -10.88
CA ASP A 129 1.73 11.83 -11.06
C ASP A 129 1.58 13.24 -10.49
N LEU A 130 2.23 13.47 -9.35
CA LEU A 130 2.32 14.77 -8.67
C LEU A 130 3.75 15.32 -8.70
N SER A 131 4.64 14.72 -9.50
CA SER A 131 6.05 15.09 -9.54
C SER A 131 6.25 16.57 -9.87
N ASP A 132 7.35 17.13 -9.39
CA ASP A 132 7.80 18.49 -9.70
C ASP A 132 6.79 19.58 -9.29
N ASN A 133 5.95 19.32 -8.28
CA ASN A 133 5.20 20.34 -7.56
C ASN A 133 6.01 20.81 -6.33
N PRO A 134 5.64 21.94 -5.68
CA PRO A 134 6.26 22.38 -4.44
C PRO A 134 6.33 21.26 -3.38
N PRO A 135 7.38 21.23 -2.54
CA PRO A 135 7.52 20.25 -1.47
C PRO A 135 6.32 20.24 -0.53
N CYS A 136 5.90 19.03 -0.13
CA CYS A 136 4.81 18.81 0.82
C CYS A 136 5.29 18.89 2.27
N ASP A 137 4.37 19.30 3.15
CA ASP A 137 4.47 19.11 4.60
C ASP A 137 4.11 17.67 5.00
N GLU A 138 4.27 17.37 6.29
CA GLU A 138 4.03 16.06 6.89
C GLU A 138 2.59 15.58 6.70
N ALA A 139 1.60 16.48 6.86
CA ALA A 139 0.19 16.15 6.69
C ALA A 139 -0.14 15.64 5.27
N ALA A 140 0.38 16.28 4.23
CA ALA A 140 0.19 15.81 2.86
C ALA A 140 0.95 14.51 2.57
N VAL A 141 2.14 14.33 3.14
CA VAL A 141 2.87 13.06 3.08
C VAL A 141 2.06 11.94 3.72
N PHE A 142 1.48 12.17 4.91
CA PHE A 142 0.60 11.25 5.61
C PHE A 142 -0.59 10.84 4.74
N ALA A 143 -1.26 11.83 4.14
CA ALA A 143 -2.41 11.57 3.28
C ALA A 143 -2.04 10.75 2.04
N LEU A 144 -0.87 10.99 1.42
CA LEU A 144 -0.37 10.21 0.30
C LEU A 144 -0.05 8.76 0.69
N TYR A 145 0.59 8.55 1.84
CA TYR A 145 0.86 7.21 2.35
C TYR A 145 -0.45 6.45 2.61
N ARG A 146 -1.37 7.07 3.36
CA ARG A 146 -2.71 6.52 3.64
C ARG A 146 -3.47 6.17 2.37
N LEU A 147 -3.38 7.00 1.33
CA LEU A 147 -3.96 6.72 0.03
C LEU A 147 -3.41 5.42 -0.57
N LEU A 148 -2.10 5.27 -0.62
CA LEU A 148 -1.47 4.09 -1.22
C LEU A 148 -1.82 2.81 -0.46
N CYS A 149 -1.92 2.87 0.86
CA CYS A 149 -2.32 1.73 1.70
C CYS A 149 -3.80 1.37 1.52
N ARG A 150 -4.70 2.37 1.53
CA ARG A 150 -6.15 2.14 1.38
C ARG A 150 -6.57 1.81 -0.04
N ARG A 151 -5.74 2.14 -1.04
CA ARG A 151 -6.02 1.95 -2.47
C ARG A 151 -4.92 1.14 -3.15
N PRO A 152 -4.91 -0.21 -2.96
CA PRO A 152 -3.93 -1.09 -3.60
C PRO A 152 -4.05 -1.13 -5.14
N ASN A 153 -5.09 -0.55 -5.72
CA ASN A 153 -5.22 -0.39 -7.16
C ASN A 153 -4.23 0.64 -7.73
N ILE A 154 -3.68 1.54 -6.90
CA ILE A 154 -2.66 2.50 -7.32
C ILE A 154 -1.32 1.78 -7.43
N THR A 155 -0.96 1.41 -8.64
CA THR A 155 0.26 0.64 -8.94
C THR A 155 1.33 1.46 -9.65
N SER A 156 1.05 2.74 -9.96
CA SER A 156 2.02 3.66 -10.56
C SER A 156 1.83 5.06 -9.97
N ALA A 157 2.66 5.43 -9.00
CA ALA A 157 2.70 6.77 -8.46
C ALA A 157 4.07 7.43 -8.67
N LYS A 158 4.09 8.74 -8.94
CA LYS A 158 5.33 9.52 -9.10
C LYS A 158 5.27 10.78 -8.25
N PHE A 159 6.28 10.92 -7.38
CA PHE A 159 6.41 12.00 -6.39
C PHE A 159 7.81 12.64 -6.42
N ASN A 160 8.47 12.69 -7.59
CA ASN A 160 9.80 13.30 -7.69
C ASN A 160 9.73 14.77 -7.26
N ASN A 161 10.70 15.24 -6.47
CA ASN A 161 10.77 16.63 -5.97
C ASN A 161 9.57 17.09 -5.12
N LEU A 162 8.64 16.18 -4.78
CA LEU A 162 7.47 16.47 -3.95
C LEU A 162 7.73 16.21 -2.46
N VAL A 163 8.52 15.17 -2.16
CA VAL A 163 8.81 14.71 -0.79
C VAL A 163 10.32 14.39 -0.66
N PRO A 164 10.88 14.37 0.57
CA PRO A 164 12.26 13.97 0.82
C PRO A 164 12.58 12.57 0.26
N LEU A 165 13.86 12.30 -0.04
CA LEU A 165 14.28 11.02 -0.63
C LEU A 165 13.96 9.81 0.26
N SER A 166 14.09 9.95 1.58
CA SER A 166 13.73 8.92 2.58
C SER A 166 12.24 8.55 2.48
N VAL A 167 11.37 9.55 2.57
CA VAL A 167 9.91 9.42 2.43
C VAL A 167 9.54 8.85 1.07
N LYS A 168 10.17 9.34 0.00
CA LYS A 168 9.93 8.86 -1.36
C LYS A 168 10.21 7.36 -1.48
N ALA A 169 11.33 6.87 -0.94
CA ALA A 169 11.65 5.46 -0.98
C ALA A 169 10.54 4.61 -0.35
N ARG A 170 10.00 5.04 0.79
CA ARG A 170 8.91 4.35 1.52
C ARG A 170 7.60 4.33 0.75
N LEU A 171 7.19 5.47 0.20
CA LEU A 171 6.01 5.55 -0.68
C LEU A 171 6.19 4.62 -1.90
N MET A 172 7.39 4.56 -2.48
CA MET A 172 7.67 3.68 -3.60
C MET A 172 7.65 2.19 -3.23
N ILE A 173 8.07 1.82 -2.02
CA ILE A 173 7.90 0.44 -1.51
C ILE A 173 6.41 0.08 -1.48
N GLN A 174 5.54 0.97 -1.00
CA GLN A 174 4.09 0.72 -0.99
C GLN A 174 3.51 0.62 -2.41
N VAL A 175 3.92 1.50 -3.34
CA VAL A 175 3.49 1.43 -4.76
C VAL A 175 3.92 0.12 -5.40
N GLN A 176 5.15 -0.33 -5.15
CA GLN A 176 5.65 -1.60 -5.63
C GLN A 176 4.90 -2.78 -5.01
N ALA A 177 4.62 -2.73 -3.71
CA ALA A 177 3.79 -3.73 -3.03
C ALA A 177 2.41 -3.83 -3.69
N ASN A 178 1.76 -2.70 -3.96
CA ASN A 178 0.49 -2.66 -4.69
C ASN A 178 0.59 -3.28 -6.09
N PHE A 179 1.65 -2.95 -6.84
CA PHE A 179 1.89 -3.54 -8.17
C PHE A 179 2.05 -5.06 -8.10
N TYR A 180 2.91 -5.55 -7.20
CA TYR A 180 3.21 -6.98 -7.08
C TYR A 180 2.07 -7.77 -6.45
N GLN A 181 1.25 -7.19 -5.57
CA GLN A 181 0.01 -7.82 -5.09
C GLN A 181 -0.97 -8.12 -6.24
N ARG A 182 -0.96 -7.33 -7.31
CA ARG A 182 -1.75 -7.65 -8.53
C ARG A 182 -1.09 -8.72 -9.39
N VAL A 183 0.21 -8.97 -9.22
CA VAL A 183 0.99 -9.93 -10.02
C VAL A 183 1.09 -11.29 -9.35
N VAL A 184 1.26 -11.34 -8.02
CA VAL A 184 1.34 -12.56 -7.20
C VAL A 184 0.00 -12.74 -6.49
N SER A 185 -0.80 -13.67 -6.99
CA SER A 185 -2.14 -13.94 -6.46
C SER A 185 -2.09 -14.64 -5.09
N PHE A 186 -3.16 -14.46 -4.31
CA PHE A 186 -3.31 -15.20 -3.05
C PHE A 186 -3.36 -16.71 -3.32
N GLU A 187 -4.03 -17.14 -4.40
CA GLU A 187 -4.10 -18.53 -4.82
C GLU A 187 -2.72 -19.13 -5.10
N GLU A 188 -1.82 -18.39 -5.76
CA GLU A 188 -0.44 -18.83 -5.97
C GLU A 188 0.31 -19.01 -4.65
N TYR A 189 0.15 -18.08 -3.71
CA TYR A 189 0.74 -18.23 -2.38
C TYR A 189 0.21 -19.44 -1.64
N GLN A 190 -1.10 -19.68 -1.67
CA GLN A 190 -1.71 -20.84 -1.01
C GLN A 190 -1.15 -22.15 -1.57
N ILE A 191 -0.93 -22.23 -2.88
CA ILE A 191 -0.31 -23.41 -3.51
C ILE A 191 1.14 -23.56 -3.03
N LEU A 192 1.91 -22.46 -2.99
CA LEU A 192 3.28 -22.48 -2.49
C LEU A 192 3.36 -22.92 -1.03
N GLN A 193 2.51 -22.36 -0.16
CA GLN A 193 2.46 -22.72 1.25
C GLN A 193 2.06 -24.19 1.45
N LYS A 194 1.07 -24.70 0.70
CA LYS A 194 0.68 -26.12 0.76
C LYS A 194 1.82 -27.04 0.32
N THR A 195 2.57 -26.62 -0.72
CA THR A 195 3.73 -27.37 -1.21
C THR A 195 4.84 -27.38 -0.18
N PHE A 196 5.15 -26.21 0.40
CA PHE A 196 6.12 -26.05 1.47
C PHE A 196 5.78 -26.98 2.64
N ASN A 197 4.56 -26.92 3.15
CA ASN A 197 4.09 -27.75 4.26
C ASN A 197 4.06 -29.26 3.95
N ALA A 198 4.02 -29.65 2.66
CA ALA A 198 4.07 -31.05 2.25
C ALA A 198 5.52 -31.58 2.18
N ILE A 199 6.50 -30.68 2.01
CA ILE A 199 7.93 -30.99 2.05
C ILE A 199 8.43 -30.94 3.50
N ASP A 200 7.99 -29.94 4.29
CA ASP A 200 8.26 -29.76 5.72
C ASP A 200 7.56 -30.84 6.56
N THR A 201 8.18 -32.01 6.62
CA THR A 201 7.61 -33.19 7.29
C THR A 201 7.74 -33.11 8.80
N ASP A 202 8.80 -32.48 9.30
CA ASP A 202 9.03 -32.30 10.73
C ASP A 202 8.29 -31.09 11.31
N ARG A 203 7.71 -30.24 10.44
CA ARG A 203 6.97 -29.02 10.79
C ARG A 203 7.84 -28.00 11.51
N SER A 204 9.12 -27.94 11.18
CA SER A 204 10.05 -26.95 11.71
C SER A 204 9.76 -25.53 11.21
N GLY A 205 8.97 -25.39 10.13
CA GLY A 205 8.74 -24.11 9.45
C GLY A 205 9.88 -23.72 8.49
N THR A 206 10.82 -24.64 8.26
CA THR A 206 11.97 -24.49 7.36
C THR A 206 12.18 -25.79 6.59
N LEU A 207 12.68 -25.72 5.35
CA LEU A 207 12.96 -26.92 4.57
C LEU A 207 14.43 -27.30 4.69
N SER A 208 14.67 -28.44 5.33
CA SER A 208 16.01 -29.03 5.34
C SER A 208 16.35 -29.65 3.98
N ILE A 209 17.65 -29.82 3.71
CA ILE A 209 18.11 -30.51 2.49
C ILE A 209 17.53 -31.93 2.41
N GLN A 210 17.44 -32.64 3.55
CA GLN A 210 16.94 -34.00 3.58
C GLN A 210 15.46 -34.07 3.19
N GLU A 211 14.64 -33.13 3.67
CA GLU A 211 13.22 -33.07 3.31
C GLU A 211 13.01 -32.78 1.82
N LEU A 212 13.80 -31.87 1.26
CA LEU A 212 13.78 -31.58 -0.17
C LEU A 212 14.16 -32.82 -1.01
N VAL A 213 15.19 -33.55 -0.60
CA VAL A 213 15.65 -34.78 -1.26
C VAL A 213 14.59 -35.87 -1.15
N ASP A 214 14.09 -36.14 0.07
CA ASP A 214 13.07 -37.16 0.33
C ASP A 214 11.80 -36.91 -0.47
N TRP A 215 11.37 -35.65 -0.55
CA TRP A 215 10.19 -35.28 -1.33
C TRP A 215 10.45 -35.48 -2.84
N TYR A 216 11.61 -35.08 -3.34
CA TYR A 216 11.98 -35.25 -4.76
C TYR A 216 12.08 -36.73 -5.17
N GLU A 217 12.60 -37.59 -4.29
CA GLU A 217 12.74 -39.02 -4.56
C GLU A 217 11.42 -39.79 -4.50
N ARG A 218 10.45 -39.31 -3.71
CA ARG A 218 9.14 -39.95 -3.54
C ARG A 218 8.10 -39.52 -4.58
N VAL A 219 8.25 -38.35 -5.18
CA VAL A 219 7.21 -37.75 -6.02
C VAL A 219 7.64 -37.78 -7.49
N SER A 220 6.96 -38.59 -8.31
CA SER A 220 7.15 -38.53 -9.76
C SER A 220 6.68 -37.17 -10.31
N PRO A 221 7.24 -36.67 -11.44
CA PRO A 221 6.80 -35.40 -12.04
C PRO A 221 5.29 -35.31 -12.29
N GLU A 222 4.65 -36.46 -12.54
CA GLU A 222 3.22 -36.61 -12.77
C GLU A 222 2.39 -36.59 -11.48
N GLU A 223 2.91 -37.14 -10.38
CA GLU A 223 2.29 -37.09 -9.05
C GLU A 223 2.45 -35.72 -8.39
N ALA A 224 3.58 -35.04 -8.57
CA ALA A 224 3.74 -33.63 -8.19
C ALA A 224 2.65 -32.80 -8.87
N GLY A 225 2.38 -33.07 -10.16
CA GLY A 225 1.29 -32.46 -10.90
C GLY A 225 -0.10 -32.74 -10.35
N GLN A 226 -0.35 -33.90 -9.72
CA GLN A 226 -1.67 -34.25 -9.16
C GLN A 226 -1.88 -33.82 -7.71
N ILE A 227 -0.83 -33.80 -6.88
CA ILE A 227 -0.87 -33.27 -5.51
C ILE A 227 -1.12 -31.76 -5.54
N LEU A 228 -0.49 -31.07 -6.50
CA LEU A 228 -0.67 -29.64 -6.73
C LEU A 228 -2.02 -29.32 -7.42
N TYR A 229 -2.62 -30.29 -8.12
CA TYR A 229 -3.91 -30.16 -8.81
C TYR A 229 -4.77 -31.43 -8.67
N PRO A 230 -5.59 -31.56 -7.61
CA PRO A 230 -6.63 -32.56 -7.62
C PRO A 230 -7.57 -32.23 -8.78
N ARG A 231 -7.71 -33.15 -9.75
CA ARG A 231 -8.58 -33.00 -10.93
C ARG A 231 -10.01 -32.67 -10.51
N GLN A 232 -10.38 -31.37 -10.44
CA GLN A 232 -11.65 -30.66 -10.77
C GLN A 232 -11.36 -29.18 -10.38
N GLU A 233 -11.26 -28.18 -11.24
CA GLU A 233 -12.29 -27.61 -12.10
C GLU A 233 -11.63 -26.85 -13.28
N GLU A 234 -12.23 -26.95 -14.46
CA GLU A 234 -11.85 -26.19 -15.66
C GLU A 234 -12.17 -24.70 -15.46
N ASN A 235 -11.20 -23.91 -14.98
CA ASN A 235 -11.32 -22.46 -15.02
C ASN A 235 -10.05 -21.79 -15.54
N LYS A 236 -10.22 -20.75 -16.37
CA LYS A 236 -9.24 -20.15 -17.29
C LYS A 236 -7.98 -19.50 -16.66
N ASN A 237 -7.79 -19.63 -15.34
CA ASN A 237 -6.62 -19.10 -14.60
C ASN A 237 -5.49 -20.13 -14.44
N SER A 238 -5.65 -21.36 -14.94
CA SER A 238 -4.73 -22.49 -14.75
C SER A 238 -3.29 -22.27 -15.26
N SER A 239 -3.04 -21.30 -16.14
CA SER A 239 -1.72 -21.09 -16.75
C SER A 239 -0.70 -20.42 -15.82
N SER A 240 -1.12 -19.52 -14.92
CA SER A 240 -0.20 -18.81 -14.00
C SER A 240 0.21 -19.71 -12.83
N SER A 241 -0.78 -20.40 -12.24
CA SER A 241 -0.58 -21.37 -11.17
C SER A 241 0.32 -22.53 -11.62
N HIS A 242 0.15 -23.03 -12.86
CA HIS A 242 0.99 -24.08 -13.42
C HIS A 242 2.45 -23.61 -13.56
N ALA A 243 2.66 -22.35 -13.96
CA ALA A 243 3.98 -21.76 -14.04
C ALA A 243 4.63 -21.57 -12.66
N ALA A 244 3.88 -21.19 -11.63
CA ALA A 244 4.40 -21.07 -10.26
C ALA A 244 4.83 -22.43 -9.69
N ALA A 245 3.99 -23.46 -9.83
CA ALA A 245 4.31 -24.84 -9.46
C ALA A 245 5.56 -25.38 -10.18
N LEU A 246 5.66 -25.16 -11.49
CA LEU A 246 6.84 -25.53 -12.28
C LEU A 246 8.09 -24.74 -11.84
N ARG A 247 7.96 -23.47 -11.41
CA ARG A 247 9.07 -22.70 -10.84
C ARG A 247 9.52 -23.28 -9.50
N THR A 248 8.59 -23.71 -8.64
CA THR A 248 8.93 -24.39 -7.38
C THR A 248 9.63 -25.71 -7.62
N LEU A 249 9.09 -26.56 -8.51
CA LEU A 249 9.73 -27.83 -8.90
C LEU A 249 11.12 -27.61 -9.52
N ARG A 250 11.25 -26.59 -10.36
CA ARG A 250 12.52 -26.21 -10.97
C ARG A 250 13.51 -25.68 -9.94
N MET A 251 13.07 -24.88 -8.97
CA MET A 251 13.92 -24.44 -7.86
C MET A 251 14.39 -25.63 -7.04
N VAL A 252 13.50 -26.54 -6.62
CA VAL A 252 13.91 -27.71 -5.84
C VAL A 252 14.95 -28.53 -6.61
N SER A 253 14.79 -28.65 -7.95
CA SER A 253 15.78 -29.27 -8.83
C SER A 253 17.09 -28.47 -8.94
N GLU A 254 17.04 -27.14 -8.99
CA GLU A 254 18.21 -26.27 -9.09
C GLU A 254 18.97 -26.19 -7.77
N LEU A 255 18.28 -26.11 -6.63
CA LEU A 255 18.80 -26.22 -5.25
C LEU A 255 19.48 -27.57 -5.01
N LYS A 256 18.92 -28.66 -5.53
CA LYS A 256 19.58 -29.98 -5.52
C LYS A 256 20.90 -29.93 -6.30
N SER A 257 20.92 -29.34 -7.49
CA SER A 257 22.14 -29.26 -8.31
C SER A 257 23.21 -28.33 -7.72
N THR A 258 22.82 -27.25 -7.04
CA THR A 258 23.77 -26.34 -6.37
C THR A 258 24.23 -26.89 -5.02
N ALA A 259 23.37 -27.56 -4.26
CA ALA A 259 23.75 -28.30 -3.05
C ALA A 259 24.71 -29.46 -3.36
N GLU A 260 24.62 -30.07 -4.55
CA GLU A 260 25.57 -31.06 -5.06
C GLU A 260 26.90 -30.44 -5.52
N MET A 261 26.93 -29.15 -5.88
CA MET A 261 28.14 -28.46 -6.36
C MET A 261 28.93 -27.72 -5.27
N ASP A 262 28.28 -27.16 -4.25
CA ASP A 262 28.92 -26.42 -3.15
C ASP A 262 28.88 -27.22 -1.83
N LEU A 263 29.87 -28.09 -1.64
CA LEU A 263 30.20 -28.75 -0.36
C LEU A 263 30.64 -27.78 0.77
N GLN A 264 30.29 -26.49 0.69
CA GLN A 264 30.67 -25.45 1.65
C GLN A 264 29.55 -24.48 2.07
N MET A 265 28.30 -24.63 1.58
CA MET A 265 27.20 -23.90 2.23
C MET A 265 26.83 -24.59 3.54
N SER A 266 26.88 -23.84 4.65
CA SER A 266 26.41 -24.32 5.94
C SER A 266 24.99 -24.85 5.81
N SER A 267 24.71 -25.98 6.45
CA SER A 267 23.39 -26.45 6.92
C SER A 267 22.45 -25.28 7.25
N LYS A 268 21.79 -24.69 6.27
CA LYS A 268 20.84 -23.62 6.49
C LYS A 268 19.55 -24.04 5.84
N ASP A 269 18.58 -24.34 6.69
CA ASP A 269 17.24 -24.70 6.27
C ASP A 269 16.61 -23.50 5.54
N VAL A 270 15.79 -23.78 4.52
CA VAL A 270 15.21 -22.76 3.65
C VAL A 270 13.87 -22.30 4.21
N THR A 271 13.74 -21.01 4.48
CA THR A 271 12.47 -20.41 4.93
C THR A 271 11.51 -20.16 3.75
N MET A 272 10.21 -20.00 4.04
CA MET A 272 9.22 -19.56 3.05
C MET A 272 9.62 -18.21 2.41
N HIS A 273 10.14 -17.28 3.20
CA HIS A 273 10.66 -15.99 2.72
C HIS A 273 11.78 -16.14 1.67
N GLU A 274 12.77 -17.00 1.95
CA GLU A 274 13.88 -17.27 1.03
C GLU A 274 13.38 -17.98 -0.25
N LEU A 275 12.42 -18.91 -0.11
CA LEU A 275 11.76 -19.55 -1.24
C LEU A 275 11.11 -18.50 -2.17
N LEU A 276 10.36 -17.57 -1.61
CA LEU A 276 9.67 -16.53 -2.36
C LEU A 276 10.63 -15.57 -3.03
N THR A 277 11.72 -15.21 -2.34
CA THR A 277 12.80 -14.37 -2.88
C THR A 277 13.43 -15.01 -4.10
N TYR A 278 13.61 -16.33 -4.09
CA TYR A 278 14.14 -17.07 -5.22
C TYR A 278 13.13 -17.20 -6.37
N LEU A 279 11.86 -17.51 -6.10
CA LEU A 279 10.81 -17.65 -7.15
C LEU A 279 10.55 -16.33 -7.88
N TYR A 280 10.71 -15.22 -7.17
CA TYR A 280 10.36 -13.90 -7.63
C TYR A 280 11.56 -12.94 -7.54
N PRO A 281 12.67 -13.21 -8.26
CA PRO A 281 13.92 -12.46 -8.11
C PRO A 281 13.84 -11.01 -8.62
N ARG A 282 12.73 -10.65 -9.28
CA ARG A 282 12.44 -9.27 -9.71
C ARG A 282 11.63 -8.49 -8.68
N ILE A 283 11.09 -9.15 -7.65
CA ILE A 283 10.35 -8.54 -6.56
C ILE A 283 11.35 -8.17 -5.45
N PRO A 284 11.40 -6.92 -4.99
CA PRO A 284 12.26 -6.54 -3.87
C PRO A 284 11.93 -7.34 -2.59
N PRO A 285 12.92 -7.78 -1.80
CA PRO A 285 12.67 -8.56 -0.57
C PRO A 285 11.71 -7.89 0.41
N THR A 286 11.77 -6.57 0.56
CA THR A 286 10.83 -5.80 1.40
C THR A 286 9.38 -5.91 0.96
N VAL A 287 9.13 -6.06 -0.35
CA VAL A 287 7.79 -6.32 -0.89
C VAL A 287 7.37 -7.76 -0.63
N ILE A 288 8.32 -8.70 -0.69
CA ILE A 288 8.07 -10.10 -0.37
C ILE A 288 7.63 -10.25 1.09
N SER A 289 8.31 -9.60 2.04
CA SER A 289 7.91 -9.64 3.46
C SER A 289 6.45 -9.21 3.66
N ARG A 290 6.03 -8.12 3.01
CA ARG A 290 4.65 -7.60 3.11
C ARG A 290 3.61 -8.53 2.51
N PHE A 291 3.96 -9.23 1.44
CA PHE A 291 3.09 -10.19 0.78
C PHE A 291 2.90 -11.45 1.65
N GLU A 292 4.00 -11.96 2.18
CA GLU A 292 4.03 -13.14 3.05
C GLU A 292 3.24 -12.89 4.35
N GLU A 293 3.44 -11.73 4.97
CA GLU A 293 2.68 -11.30 6.13
C GLU A 293 1.18 -11.22 5.83
N LYS A 294 0.79 -10.49 4.77
CA LYS A 294 -0.62 -10.33 4.41
C LYS A 294 -1.31 -11.67 4.13
N TYR A 295 -0.65 -12.54 3.36
CA TYR A 295 -1.28 -13.80 2.95
C TYR A 295 -1.21 -14.88 4.04
N SER A 296 -0.21 -14.86 4.93
CA SER A 296 -0.20 -15.72 6.11
C SER A 296 -1.37 -15.39 7.05
N MET A 297 -1.63 -14.11 7.32
CA MET A 297 -2.81 -13.67 8.09
C MET A 297 -4.12 -14.14 7.44
N GLN A 298 -4.26 -13.97 6.12
CA GLN A 298 -5.45 -14.42 5.39
C GLN A 298 -5.65 -15.94 5.44
N LEU A 299 -4.57 -16.72 5.36
CA LEU A 299 -4.60 -18.19 5.46
C LEU A 299 -5.00 -18.66 6.86
N ASN A 300 -4.52 -18.00 7.90
CA ASN A 300 -4.81 -18.35 9.29
C ASN A 300 -6.20 -17.86 9.74
N HIS A 301 -6.96 -17.19 8.85
CA HIS A 301 -8.19 -16.47 9.20
C HIS A 301 -7.99 -15.49 10.37
N GLU A 302 -6.76 -14.99 10.52
CA GLU A 302 -6.44 -13.94 11.46
C GLU A 302 -6.90 -12.62 10.84
N GLU A 303 -7.87 -11.97 11.47
CA GLU A 303 -8.12 -10.58 11.12
C GLU A 303 -6.87 -9.79 11.51
N PRO A 304 -6.32 -8.94 10.61
CA PRO A 304 -5.29 -8.02 11.03
C PRO A 304 -5.84 -7.26 12.22
N VAL A 305 -5.08 -7.20 13.31
CA VAL A 305 -5.49 -6.43 14.49
C VAL A 305 -5.58 -4.98 14.04
N LYS A 306 -6.77 -4.54 13.66
CA LYS A 306 -7.08 -3.15 13.43
C LYS A 306 -7.15 -2.52 14.80
N LEU A 307 -6.00 -2.10 15.29
CA LEU A 307 -5.93 -1.18 16.40
C LEU A 307 -6.72 0.07 15.97
N SER A 308 -7.73 0.43 16.75
CA SER A 308 -8.38 1.72 16.60
C SER A 308 -7.35 2.82 16.88
N VAL A 309 -7.62 4.05 16.45
CA VAL A 309 -6.72 5.18 16.77
C VAL A 309 -6.61 5.30 18.30
N GLU A 310 -7.69 5.02 19.02
CA GLU A 310 -7.73 4.99 20.48
C GLU A 310 -6.85 3.89 21.09
N ASP A 311 -6.76 2.71 20.45
CA ASP A 311 -5.86 1.63 20.88
C ASP A 311 -4.39 1.99 20.63
N ILE A 312 -4.10 2.60 19.47
CA ILE A 312 -2.75 3.08 19.12
C ILE A 312 -2.32 4.19 20.07
N GLU A 313 -3.18 5.15 20.37
CA GLU A 313 -2.94 6.22 21.34
C GLU A 313 -2.70 5.67 22.76
N SER A 314 -3.43 4.62 23.14
CA SER A 314 -3.26 3.98 24.45
C SER A 314 -1.93 3.24 24.54
N LEU A 315 -1.56 2.49 23.50
CA LEU A 315 -0.26 1.84 23.39
C LEU A 315 0.88 2.86 23.36
N PHE A 316 0.70 3.96 22.62
CA PHE A 316 1.67 5.05 22.54
C PHE A 316 1.98 5.59 23.93
N LYS A 317 0.95 5.93 24.71
CA LYS A 317 1.10 6.41 26.09
C LYS A 317 1.69 5.40 27.07
N GLU A 318 1.50 4.10 26.81
CA GLU A 318 2.07 3.04 27.66
C GLU A 318 3.55 2.82 27.35
N PHE A 319 3.95 3.07 26.10
CA PHE A 319 5.30 2.82 25.63
C PHE A 319 6.20 4.05 25.82
N ASP A 320 5.65 5.26 25.68
CA ASP A 320 6.29 6.56 25.90
C ASP A 320 6.50 6.77 27.41
N VAL A 321 7.70 6.42 27.89
CA VAL A 321 7.99 6.36 29.33
C VAL A 321 8.31 7.74 29.87
N ASP A 322 9.04 8.54 29.10
CA ASP A 322 9.43 9.89 29.50
C ASP A 322 8.34 10.95 29.20
N GLY A 323 7.37 10.61 28.35
CA GLY A 323 6.19 11.42 28.08
C GLY A 323 6.47 12.60 27.16
N ASP A 324 7.52 12.53 26.34
CA ASP A 324 7.94 13.61 25.44
C ASP A 324 7.10 13.68 24.16
N GLY A 325 6.22 12.69 23.93
CA GLY A 325 5.35 12.61 22.76
C GLY A 325 6.00 11.93 21.55
N HIS A 326 7.17 11.30 21.74
CA HIS A 326 7.93 10.57 20.74
C HIS A 326 8.35 9.20 21.28
N LEU A 327 8.08 8.12 20.55
CA LEU A 327 8.57 6.80 20.92
C LEU A 327 9.96 6.59 20.37
N THR A 328 10.96 6.58 21.24
CA THR A 328 12.29 6.13 20.83
C THR A 328 12.30 4.64 20.48
N MET A 329 13.29 4.21 19.70
CA MET A 329 13.49 2.78 19.40
C MET A 329 13.60 1.92 20.67
N GLU A 330 14.23 2.47 21.71
CA GLU A 330 14.41 1.80 22.99
C GLU A 330 13.08 1.66 23.75
N GLU A 331 12.25 2.70 23.75
CA GLU A 331 10.92 2.66 24.38
C GLU A 331 9.97 1.71 23.68
N LEU A 332 10.00 1.69 22.35
CA LEU A 332 9.20 0.77 21.54
C LEU A 332 9.64 -0.69 21.73
N GLU A 333 10.95 -0.96 21.75
CA GLU A 333 11.52 -2.27 22.07
C GLU A 333 11.07 -2.74 23.47
N ASN A 334 11.26 -1.88 24.47
CA ASN A 334 10.89 -2.18 25.86
C ASN A 334 9.38 -2.37 26.03
N GLY A 335 8.55 -1.60 25.32
CA GLY A 335 7.09 -1.75 25.31
C GLY A 335 6.62 -3.07 24.70
N LEU A 336 7.20 -3.46 23.56
CA LEU A 336 6.91 -4.75 22.91
C LEU A 336 7.36 -5.94 23.76
N GLN A 337 8.50 -5.82 24.45
CA GLN A 337 8.95 -6.82 25.42
C GLN A 337 7.98 -6.94 26.60
N ARG A 338 7.53 -5.82 27.17
CA ARG A 338 6.57 -5.78 28.30
C ARG A 338 5.22 -6.41 27.95
N THR A 339 4.77 -6.28 26.71
CA THR A 339 3.50 -6.85 26.21
C THR A 339 3.60 -8.31 25.75
N GLY A 340 4.76 -8.95 25.93
CA GLY A 340 4.98 -10.34 25.53
C GLY A 340 5.13 -10.53 24.02
N LYS A 341 5.41 -9.45 23.26
CA LYS A 341 5.56 -9.43 21.81
C LYS A 341 7.01 -9.15 21.38
N ALA A 342 7.99 -9.55 22.18
CA ALA A 342 9.41 -9.35 21.88
C ALA A 342 9.84 -9.90 20.50
N GLU A 343 9.23 -11.00 20.06
CA GLU A 343 9.49 -11.59 18.74
C GLU A 343 9.08 -10.69 17.57
N VAL A 344 8.11 -9.79 17.77
CA VAL A 344 7.67 -8.81 16.76
C VAL A 344 8.77 -7.78 16.54
N TRP A 345 9.42 -7.32 17.62
CA TRP A 345 10.54 -6.39 17.52
C TRP A 345 11.71 -7.00 16.75
N GLU A 346 12.16 -8.20 17.16
CA GLU A 346 13.29 -8.88 16.51
C GLU A 346 13.07 -9.16 15.02
N ARG A 347 11.83 -9.50 14.64
CA ARG A 347 11.49 -9.80 13.25
C ARG A 347 11.30 -8.54 12.39
N HIS A 348 10.90 -7.42 12.99
CA HIS A 348 10.46 -6.23 12.26
C HIS A 348 11.23 -4.94 12.60
N LYS A 349 12.34 -5.00 13.34
CA LYS A 349 13.16 -3.81 13.69
C LYS A 349 13.53 -2.93 12.49
N ASP A 350 13.94 -3.54 11.39
CA ASP A 350 14.26 -2.83 10.14
C ASP A 350 13.00 -2.24 9.47
N THR A 351 11.84 -2.83 9.75
CA THR A 351 10.53 -2.32 9.30
C THR A 351 10.11 -1.12 10.14
N PHE A 352 10.35 -1.11 11.45
CA PHE A 352 10.13 0.06 12.31
C PHE A 352 10.92 1.27 11.82
N LEU A 353 12.21 1.12 11.50
CA LEU A 353 13.00 2.20 10.87
C LEU A 353 12.39 2.73 9.57
N ALA A 354 11.56 1.94 8.87
CA ALA A 354 10.84 2.37 7.68
C ALA A 354 9.55 3.17 7.98
N TYR A 355 9.22 3.43 9.24
CA TYR A 355 8.07 4.24 9.69
C TYR A 355 8.42 5.57 10.38
N ASP A 356 9.69 5.85 10.68
CA ASP A 356 10.21 7.16 11.13
C ASP A 356 10.37 8.12 9.92
N ILE A 357 9.35 8.91 9.63
CA ILE A 357 9.15 9.63 8.36
C ILE A 357 10.02 10.86 8.28
N ASP A 358 10.11 11.61 9.37
CA ASP A 358 10.94 12.81 9.44
C ASP A 358 12.43 12.48 9.66
N GLY A 359 12.75 11.25 10.08
CA GLY A 359 14.11 10.75 10.25
C GLY A 359 14.75 11.24 11.54
N ASP A 360 13.96 11.60 12.55
CA ASP A 360 14.44 12.09 13.83
C ASP A 360 14.92 10.97 14.77
N GLY A 361 14.69 9.70 14.40
CA GLY A 361 15.10 8.51 15.15
C GLY A 361 14.10 8.08 16.23
N SER A 362 12.93 8.70 16.25
CA SER A 362 11.79 8.39 17.11
C SER A 362 10.52 8.19 16.27
N PHE A 363 9.39 7.87 16.91
CA PHE A 363 8.09 7.77 16.25
C PHE A 363 7.10 8.67 16.94
N ASN A 364 6.59 9.66 16.23
CA ASN A 364 5.44 10.43 16.70
C ASN A 364 4.14 9.61 16.52
N LEU A 365 3.04 10.07 17.12
CA LEU A 365 1.75 9.36 17.06
C LEU A 365 1.24 9.20 15.62
N GLU A 366 1.48 10.19 14.76
CA GLU A 366 1.04 10.17 13.37
C GLU A 366 1.82 9.10 12.58
N GLU A 367 3.12 8.98 12.81
CA GLU A 367 3.99 7.95 12.25
C GLU A 367 3.59 6.55 12.72
N LEU A 368 3.25 6.38 14.00
CA LEU A 368 2.79 5.10 14.53
C LEU A 368 1.42 4.68 13.96
N ILE A 369 0.53 5.64 13.68
CA ILE A 369 -0.74 5.37 12.99
C ILE A 369 -0.52 4.96 11.53
N MET A 370 0.61 5.33 10.92
CA MET A 370 0.97 4.87 9.57
C MET A 370 1.51 3.44 9.55
N MET A 371 1.95 2.91 10.69
CA MET A 371 2.54 1.59 10.81
C MET A 371 1.56 0.46 10.51
#